data_AF-A0A0K9N6X8-F1
#
_entry.id   AF-A0A0K9N6X8-F1
#
_cell.length_a   1.000
_cell.length_b   1.000
_cell.length_c   1.000
_cell.angle_alpha   90.00
_cell.angle_beta   90.00
_cell.angle_gamma   90.00
#
_symmetry.space_group_name_H-M   'P 1'
#
loop_
_entity.id
_entity.type
_entity.pdbx_description
1 polymer ?
#
loop_
_entity_poly.entity_id
_entity_poly.type
_entity_poly.pdbx_seq_one_letter_code
_entity_poly.pdbx_strand_id
1 'polypeptide(L)'
;MNILVKANPCFMEADRSQKRYIVMKGSAGSGKSTDTAQNYLLRLMQDKGRNLVCIRKSDITNRDSTYAELTGAAYRMFGDKADRYWNIKQSPLQLTCRANGNQIIFRGVNDEKQREKLKSITFQRGKLTDVWIEESTEITQGDFEIIDDRLRGELPTGQFYQIRMTFNPVSSSHWIKKVFFDVPDSNVLTHHSTYLMNRFIDAAYHARMERRKEVDPDGYRIYGLGEWGEIGGLILHNWRVEEISQNLDDYDDISIGQDFGFNHANAILLLGMKDGNIYVLQEIYVFEKETAEIIPLAIKAAIPTKRIMWCDSAEPDRIKTWRTAGFMAMPVVKEKTDEKKYQAAQIDWLKGIVSKDKAIKRMIYVHPSCTNTIKELQQWKWKKDERTGEYLDEPVPFQDDAMAALRYGVEGWRKGKVKLKTFKGGI
;
A
#
# COMPACT_ATOMS: atom_id res chain seq x y z
N MET A 1 3.62 -31.91 -19.92
CA MET A 1 2.91 -30.65 -20.23
C MET A 1 3.96 -29.64 -20.63
N ASN A 2 3.85 -29.06 -21.82
CA ASN A 2 4.79 -28.02 -22.27
C ASN A 2 4.15 -26.66 -22.02
N ILE A 3 4.61 -25.97 -20.98
CA ILE A 3 4.23 -24.58 -20.69
C ILE A 3 5.41 -23.66 -20.97
N LEU A 4 5.12 -22.52 -21.59
CA LEU A 4 6.11 -21.47 -21.79
C LEU A 4 5.90 -20.40 -20.72
N VAL A 5 6.85 -20.30 -19.78
CA VAL A 5 6.81 -19.32 -18.70
C VAL A 5 7.84 -18.24 -18.97
N LYS A 6 7.39 -17.00 -19.10
CA LYS A 6 8.28 -15.84 -19.24
C LYS A 6 8.70 -15.39 -17.82
N ALA A 7 10.01 -15.23 -17.60
CA ALA A 7 10.58 -14.77 -16.32
C ALA A 7 11.72 -13.76 -16.55
N ASN A 8 12.11 -13.03 -15.51
CA ASN A 8 13.28 -12.14 -15.53
C ASN A 8 14.53 -12.92 -15.10
N PRO A 9 15.67 -12.84 -15.84
CA PRO A 9 16.88 -13.60 -15.51
C PRO A 9 17.43 -13.33 -14.09
N CYS A 10 17.21 -12.13 -13.56
CA CYS A 10 17.74 -11.72 -12.26
C CYS A 10 17.19 -12.55 -11.09
N PHE A 11 16.07 -13.24 -11.25
CA PHE A 11 15.47 -14.07 -10.19
C PHE A 11 15.93 -15.53 -10.20
N MET A 12 16.68 -15.95 -11.23
CA MET A 12 17.07 -17.35 -11.42
C MET A 12 17.80 -17.97 -10.21
N GLU A 13 18.66 -17.20 -9.54
CA GLU A 13 19.37 -17.66 -8.34
C GLU A 13 18.39 -17.88 -7.17
N ALA A 14 17.52 -16.90 -6.90
CA ALA A 14 16.51 -16.99 -5.85
C ALA A 14 15.57 -18.17 -6.05
N ASP A 15 15.20 -18.43 -7.31
CA ASP A 15 14.28 -19.49 -7.70
C ASP A 15 14.86 -20.90 -7.65
N ARG A 16 16.18 -21.04 -7.78
CA ARG A 16 16.86 -22.33 -7.69
C ARG A 16 17.41 -22.63 -6.30
N SER A 17 17.43 -21.64 -5.42
CA SER A 17 18.01 -21.78 -4.08
C SER A 17 17.15 -22.67 -3.19
N GLN A 18 17.83 -23.57 -2.47
CA GLN A 18 17.22 -24.41 -1.43
C GLN A 18 17.42 -23.89 -0.01
N LYS A 19 17.98 -22.67 0.13
CA LYS A 19 18.20 -22.05 1.43
C LYS A 19 16.87 -21.83 2.16
N ARG A 20 16.90 -21.90 3.49
CA ARG A 20 15.71 -21.73 4.34
C ARG A 20 15.09 -20.34 4.17
N TYR A 21 15.90 -19.30 4.02
CA TYR A 21 15.42 -17.92 3.88
C TYR A 21 15.83 -17.33 2.54
N ILE A 22 14.85 -16.91 1.74
CA ILE A 22 15.05 -16.16 0.50
C ILE A 22 14.51 -14.75 0.71
N VAL A 23 15.40 -13.78 0.87
CA VAL A 23 15.07 -12.43 1.35
C VAL A 23 15.29 -11.43 0.21
N MET A 24 14.21 -11.09 -0.48
CA MET A 24 14.21 -10.33 -1.73
C MET A 24 13.80 -8.87 -1.51
N LYS A 25 14.79 -7.97 -1.46
CA LYS A 25 14.55 -6.52 -1.45
C LYS A 25 14.48 -5.97 -2.87
N GLY A 26 13.76 -4.89 -3.09
CA GLY A 26 13.85 -4.20 -4.38
C GLY A 26 12.95 -2.99 -4.54
N SER A 27 12.98 -2.37 -5.70
CA SER A 27 12.06 -1.26 -6.04
C SER A 27 10.64 -1.77 -6.31
N ALA A 28 9.67 -0.86 -6.27
CA ALA A 28 8.40 -1.12 -6.95
C ALA A 28 8.65 -1.36 -8.46
N GLY A 29 7.78 -2.14 -9.11
CA GLY A 29 7.93 -2.46 -10.53
C GLY A 29 9.09 -3.42 -10.88
N SER A 30 9.84 -3.96 -9.91
CA SER A 30 10.96 -4.86 -10.20
C SER A 30 10.58 -6.30 -10.57
N GLY A 31 9.31 -6.67 -10.43
CA GLY A 31 8.79 -8.00 -10.80
C GLY A 31 8.88 -9.09 -9.72
N LYS A 32 9.31 -8.76 -8.49
CA LYS A 32 9.47 -9.71 -7.37
C LYS A 32 8.24 -10.58 -7.11
N SER A 33 7.07 -9.95 -6.93
CA SER A 33 5.83 -10.62 -6.53
C SER A 33 5.31 -11.51 -7.64
N THR A 34 5.36 -11.02 -8.89
CA THR A 34 5.00 -11.76 -10.10
C THR A 34 5.87 -12.99 -10.31
N ASP A 35 7.19 -12.84 -10.21
CA ASP A 35 8.14 -13.94 -10.32
C ASP A 35 7.94 -14.98 -9.22
N THR A 36 7.79 -14.53 -7.97
CA THR A 36 7.54 -15.39 -6.81
C THR A 36 6.26 -16.21 -6.96
N ALA A 37 5.16 -15.58 -7.40
CA ALA A 37 3.90 -16.28 -7.65
C ALA A 37 4.07 -17.36 -8.74
N GLN A 38 4.78 -17.03 -9.83
CA GLN A 38 5.06 -17.99 -10.90
C GLN A 38 5.91 -19.17 -10.39
N ASN A 39 6.98 -18.89 -9.65
CA ASN A 39 7.85 -19.92 -9.07
C ASN A 39 7.06 -20.90 -8.20
N TYR A 40 6.22 -20.38 -7.30
CA TYR A 40 5.42 -21.23 -6.42
C TYR A 40 4.43 -22.10 -7.19
N LEU A 41 3.71 -21.58 -8.19
CA LEU A 41 2.80 -22.43 -8.98
C LEU A 41 3.54 -23.62 -9.63
N LEU A 42 4.71 -23.37 -10.23
CA LEU A 42 5.51 -24.43 -10.85
C LEU A 42 5.98 -25.45 -9.82
N ARG A 43 6.54 -24.97 -8.71
CA ARG A 43 7.04 -25.80 -7.62
C ARG A 43 5.96 -26.68 -7.02
N LEU A 44 4.81 -26.11 -6.67
CA LEU A 44 3.69 -26.85 -6.09
C LEU A 44 3.03 -27.80 -7.09
N MET A 45 3.15 -27.58 -8.40
CA MET A 45 2.71 -28.56 -9.40
C MET A 45 3.70 -29.73 -9.54
N GLN A 46 5.00 -29.46 -9.43
CA GLN A 46 6.05 -30.45 -9.60
C GLN A 46 6.20 -31.36 -8.38
N ASP A 47 6.25 -30.80 -7.18
CA ASP A 47 6.64 -31.53 -5.97
C ASP A 47 5.42 -31.89 -5.12
N LYS A 48 4.96 -33.15 -5.19
CA LYS A 48 3.82 -33.63 -4.38
C LYS A 48 4.10 -33.55 -2.88
N GLY A 49 3.12 -33.07 -2.10
CA GLY A 49 3.19 -32.99 -0.64
C GLY A 49 3.70 -31.66 -0.09
N ARG A 50 3.98 -30.69 -0.98
CA ARG A 50 4.35 -29.32 -0.62
C ARG A 50 3.11 -28.43 -0.50
N ASN A 51 3.04 -27.60 0.52
CA ASN A 51 1.99 -26.61 0.66
C ASN A 51 2.56 -25.24 1.04
N LEU A 52 1.85 -24.20 0.60
CA LEU A 52 2.24 -22.80 0.76
C LEU A 52 1.25 -22.06 1.64
N VAL A 53 1.79 -21.23 2.53
CA VAL A 53 1.03 -20.15 3.19
C VAL A 53 1.56 -18.82 2.70
N CYS A 54 0.66 -17.98 2.18
CA CYS A 54 0.94 -16.58 1.90
C CYS A 54 0.56 -15.73 3.12
N ILE A 55 1.47 -14.85 3.53
CA ILE A 55 1.34 -13.96 4.68
C ILE A 55 1.39 -12.51 4.19
N ARG A 56 0.46 -11.70 4.69
CA ARG A 56 0.44 -10.23 4.60
C ARG A 56 0.24 -9.65 6.01
N LYS A 57 0.27 -8.32 6.16
CA LYS A 57 -0.08 -7.70 7.44
C LYS A 57 -1.49 -8.07 7.90
N SER A 58 -2.49 -8.01 7.02
CA SER A 58 -3.89 -8.32 7.34
C SER A 58 -4.47 -9.40 6.40
N ASP A 59 -5.30 -10.30 6.94
CA ASP A 59 -6.03 -11.35 6.20
C ASP A 59 -6.69 -10.77 4.94
N ILE A 60 -7.36 -9.63 5.06
CA ILE A 60 -8.15 -9.00 3.99
C ILE A 60 -7.27 -8.56 2.82
N THR A 61 -6.08 -8.03 3.12
CA THR A 61 -5.16 -7.49 2.11
C THR A 61 -4.63 -8.56 1.15
N ASN A 62 -4.68 -9.84 1.51
CA ASN A 62 -4.27 -10.94 0.62
C ASN A 62 -5.14 -11.01 -0.65
N ARG A 63 -6.44 -10.67 -0.57
CA ARG A 63 -7.39 -10.81 -1.69
C ARG A 63 -6.90 -10.07 -2.94
N ASP A 64 -6.51 -8.81 -2.76
CA ASP A 64 -6.11 -7.91 -3.83
C ASP A 64 -4.57 -7.84 -4.00
N SER A 65 -3.82 -8.72 -3.34
CA SER A 65 -2.36 -8.82 -3.47
C SER A 65 -1.91 -10.24 -3.83
N THR A 66 -1.44 -11.03 -2.88
CA THR A 66 -0.87 -12.38 -3.10
C THR A 66 -1.85 -13.33 -3.80
N TYR A 67 -3.15 -13.27 -3.46
CA TYR A 67 -4.18 -14.07 -4.12
C TYR A 67 -4.39 -13.63 -5.58
N ALA A 68 -4.51 -12.33 -5.82
CA ALA A 68 -4.60 -11.77 -7.17
C ALA A 68 -3.34 -12.10 -8.01
N GLU A 69 -2.15 -12.04 -7.41
CA GLU A 69 -0.89 -12.32 -8.10
C GLU A 69 -0.75 -13.80 -8.47
N LEU A 70 -1.10 -14.71 -7.57
CA LEU A 70 -1.08 -16.16 -7.83
C LEU A 70 -2.14 -16.58 -8.85
N THR A 71 -3.37 -16.07 -8.73
CA THR A 71 -4.42 -16.35 -9.72
C THR A 71 -4.06 -15.74 -11.08
N GLY A 72 -3.55 -14.52 -11.11
CA GLY A 72 -3.02 -13.88 -12.32
C GLY A 72 -1.89 -14.69 -12.96
N ALA A 73 -0.95 -15.21 -12.16
CA ALA A 73 0.11 -16.09 -12.65
C ALA A 73 -0.44 -17.38 -13.24
N ALA A 74 -1.44 -18.00 -12.61
CA ALA A 74 -2.09 -19.20 -13.14
C ALA A 74 -2.78 -18.93 -14.49
N TYR A 75 -3.53 -17.83 -14.61
CA TYR A 75 -4.15 -17.45 -15.88
C TYR A 75 -3.11 -17.09 -16.96
N ARG A 76 -2.01 -16.41 -16.61
CA ARG A 76 -0.91 -16.14 -17.54
C ARG A 76 -0.24 -17.43 -18.05
N MET A 77 -0.10 -18.44 -17.19
CA MET A 77 0.54 -19.72 -17.54
C MET A 77 -0.36 -20.65 -18.36
N PHE A 78 -1.66 -20.69 -18.05
CA PHE A 78 -2.57 -21.72 -18.55
C PHE A 78 -3.73 -21.17 -19.42
N GLY A 79 -3.93 -19.86 -19.46
CA GLY A 79 -5.08 -19.22 -20.11
C GLY A 79 -6.40 -19.83 -19.62
N ASP A 80 -7.30 -20.11 -20.55
CA ASP A 80 -8.61 -20.71 -20.31
C ASP A 80 -8.54 -22.13 -19.71
N LYS A 81 -7.35 -22.73 -19.64
CA LYS A 81 -7.15 -24.06 -19.07
C LYS A 81 -6.75 -24.03 -17.60
N ALA A 82 -6.64 -22.85 -16.97
CA ALA A 82 -6.22 -22.71 -15.57
C ALA A 82 -7.04 -23.62 -14.62
N ASP A 83 -8.36 -23.67 -14.81
CA ASP A 83 -9.26 -24.47 -13.97
C ASP A 83 -9.06 -25.99 -14.08
N ARG A 84 -8.38 -26.46 -15.15
CA ARG A 84 -8.00 -27.88 -15.30
C ARG A 84 -6.85 -28.26 -14.36
N TYR A 85 -6.02 -27.29 -13.98
CA TYR A 85 -4.83 -27.51 -13.16
C TYR A 85 -5.02 -27.05 -11.72
N TRP A 86 -5.78 -25.98 -11.52
CA TRP A 86 -5.99 -25.35 -10.23
C TRP A 86 -7.49 -25.26 -9.92
N ASN A 87 -7.85 -25.61 -8.69
CA ASN A 87 -9.14 -25.25 -8.11
C ASN A 87 -8.97 -23.94 -7.34
N ILE A 88 -9.50 -22.86 -7.86
CA ILE A 88 -9.35 -21.49 -7.33
C ILE A 88 -10.63 -21.12 -6.56
N LYS A 89 -10.52 -20.86 -5.26
CA LYS A 89 -11.64 -20.51 -4.38
C LYS A 89 -11.43 -19.14 -3.74
N GLN A 90 -12.50 -18.36 -3.67
CA GLN A 90 -12.49 -17.03 -3.03
C GLN A 90 -13.00 -17.00 -1.58
N SER A 91 -13.65 -18.08 -1.11
CA SER A 91 -14.16 -18.18 0.25
C SER A 91 -14.11 -19.63 0.77
N PRO A 92 -13.16 -19.95 1.68
CA PRO A 92 -11.98 -19.14 2.00
C PRO A 92 -11.06 -18.96 0.78
N LEU A 93 -10.21 -17.93 0.78
CA LEU A 93 -9.16 -17.76 -0.24
C LEU A 93 -8.27 -19.01 -0.24
N GLN A 94 -8.22 -19.72 -1.36
CA GLN A 94 -7.47 -20.96 -1.47
C GLN A 94 -7.24 -21.35 -2.93
N LEU A 95 -6.05 -21.86 -3.23
CA LEU A 95 -5.77 -22.57 -4.48
C LEU A 95 -5.42 -24.02 -4.17
N THR A 96 -5.91 -24.97 -4.96
CA THR A 96 -5.55 -26.39 -4.84
C THR A 96 -5.10 -26.93 -6.19
N CYS A 97 -3.90 -27.48 -6.26
CA CYS A 97 -3.40 -28.16 -7.44
C CYS A 97 -4.19 -29.47 -7.63
N ARG A 98 -4.88 -29.61 -8.77
CA ARG A 98 -5.73 -30.78 -9.04
C ARG A 98 -4.94 -32.07 -9.25
N ALA A 99 -3.70 -31.96 -9.75
CA ALA A 99 -2.88 -33.13 -10.07
C ALA A 99 -2.37 -33.88 -8.83
N ASN A 100 -2.00 -33.16 -7.77
CA ASN A 100 -1.35 -33.74 -6.60
C ASN A 100 -2.01 -33.39 -5.25
N GLY A 101 -2.96 -32.45 -5.25
CA GLY A 101 -3.71 -32.02 -4.06
C GLY A 101 -2.98 -31.01 -3.19
N ASN A 102 -1.82 -30.50 -3.60
CA ASN A 102 -1.10 -29.43 -2.90
C ASN A 102 -1.95 -28.16 -2.83
N GLN A 103 -1.80 -27.40 -1.74
CA GLN A 103 -2.66 -26.26 -1.43
C GLN A 103 -1.85 -24.99 -1.18
N ILE A 104 -2.47 -23.86 -1.52
CA ILE A 104 -2.03 -22.52 -1.15
C ILE A 104 -3.15 -21.89 -0.32
N ILE A 105 -2.80 -21.41 0.88
CA ILE A 105 -3.73 -20.68 1.76
C ILE A 105 -3.16 -19.30 2.13
N PHE A 106 -4.01 -18.43 2.65
CA PHE A 106 -3.69 -17.03 2.91
C PHE A 106 -3.99 -16.67 4.37
N ARG A 107 -3.06 -15.97 5.02
CA ARG A 107 -3.20 -15.51 6.41
C ARG A 107 -2.62 -14.10 6.60
N GLY A 108 -3.04 -13.43 7.64
CA GLY A 108 -2.50 -12.17 8.14
C GLY A 108 -2.00 -12.26 9.58
N VAL A 109 -1.49 -11.15 10.09
CA VAL A 109 -0.91 -11.01 11.45
C VAL A 109 -1.34 -9.72 12.15
N ASN A 110 -2.45 -9.12 11.68
CA ASN A 110 -2.85 -7.76 12.07
C ASN A 110 -3.25 -7.67 13.54
N ASP A 111 -3.87 -8.73 14.05
CA ASP A 111 -4.42 -8.82 15.40
C ASP A 111 -4.07 -10.18 16.03
N GLU A 112 -4.31 -10.29 17.33
CA GLU A 112 -4.03 -11.51 18.10
C GLU A 112 -4.79 -12.73 17.55
N LYS A 113 -6.04 -12.57 17.14
CA LYS A 113 -6.85 -13.65 16.56
C LYS A 113 -6.23 -14.19 15.26
N GLN A 114 -5.67 -13.32 14.42
CA GLN A 114 -4.94 -13.71 13.21
C GLN A 114 -3.64 -14.44 13.56
N ARG A 115 -2.87 -13.95 14.55
CA ARG A 115 -1.65 -14.62 15.04
C ARG A 115 -1.95 -16.00 15.62
N GLU A 116 -3.03 -16.17 16.36
CA GLU A 116 -3.45 -17.48 16.88
C GLU A 116 -3.75 -18.48 15.75
N LYS A 117 -4.39 -18.04 14.65
CA LYS A 117 -4.63 -18.91 13.48
C LYS A 117 -3.34 -19.42 12.85
N LEU A 118 -2.20 -18.73 13.00
CA LEU A 118 -0.91 -19.19 12.47
C LEU A 118 -0.40 -20.41 13.24
N LYS A 119 -0.65 -20.49 14.55
CA LYS A 119 -0.13 -21.56 15.40
C LYS A 119 -0.64 -22.95 15.00
N SER A 120 -1.83 -23.01 14.40
CA SER A 120 -2.55 -24.23 14.04
C SER A 120 -2.66 -24.48 12.52
N ILE A 121 -1.72 -23.99 11.71
CA ILE A 121 -1.75 -24.26 10.27
C ILE A 121 -1.46 -25.74 9.99
N THR A 122 -2.43 -26.41 9.36
CA THR A 122 -2.33 -27.80 8.94
C THR A 122 -2.97 -27.99 7.56
N PHE A 123 -2.45 -28.95 6.80
CA PHE A 123 -2.95 -29.31 5.47
C PHE A 123 -3.51 -30.72 5.47
N GLN A 124 -4.58 -30.96 4.70
CA GLN A 124 -5.18 -32.29 4.58
C GLN A 124 -4.26 -33.30 3.89
N ARG A 125 -3.39 -32.81 3.00
CA ARG A 125 -2.41 -33.60 2.25
C ARG A 125 -1.06 -32.90 2.28
N GLY A 126 0.00 -33.64 2.53
CA GLY A 126 1.36 -33.08 2.60
C GLY A 126 1.63 -32.27 3.87
N LYS A 127 2.72 -31.51 3.86
CA LYS A 127 3.17 -30.66 4.97
C LYS A 127 3.20 -29.20 4.54
N LEU A 128 3.18 -28.28 5.50
CA LEU A 128 3.56 -26.89 5.26
C LEU A 128 5.06 -26.87 5.01
N THR A 129 5.48 -26.56 3.79
CA THR A 129 6.90 -26.54 3.38
C THR A 129 7.36 -25.15 3.00
N ASP A 130 6.44 -24.31 2.55
CA ASP A 130 6.73 -23.02 1.96
C ASP A 130 5.91 -21.92 2.63
N VAL A 131 6.56 -20.80 2.92
CA VAL A 131 5.89 -19.56 3.33
C VAL A 131 6.34 -18.44 2.41
N TRP A 132 5.38 -17.64 1.95
CA TRP A 132 5.66 -16.38 1.27
C TRP A 132 5.15 -15.22 2.12
N ILE A 133 6.04 -14.34 2.55
CA ILE A 133 5.70 -13.10 3.27
C ILE A 133 5.85 -11.92 2.31
N GLU A 134 4.72 -11.37 1.88
CA GLU A 134 4.65 -10.24 0.94
C GLU A 134 4.53 -8.91 1.70
N GLU A 135 5.29 -7.90 1.26
CA GLU A 135 5.55 -6.65 1.98
C GLU A 135 6.00 -6.93 3.43
N SER A 136 7.01 -7.78 3.56
CA SER A 136 7.49 -8.25 4.87
C SER A 136 7.95 -7.14 5.83
N THR A 137 8.18 -5.91 5.35
CA THR A 137 8.41 -4.73 6.20
C THR A 137 7.21 -4.31 7.04
N GLU A 138 6.00 -4.80 6.73
CA GLU A 138 4.78 -4.51 7.51
C GLU A 138 4.62 -5.40 8.75
N ILE A 139 5.40 -6.49 8.85
CA ILE A 139 5.34 -7.44 9.96
C ILE A 139 6.49 -7.25 10.96
N THR A 140 6.25 -7.65 12.21
CA THR A 140 7.27 -7.56 13.26
C THR A 140 8.21 -8.77 13.22
N GLN A 141 9.38 -8.66 13.84
CA GLN A 141 10.27 -9.81 14.01
C GLN A 141 9.59 -10.96 14.79
N GLY A 142 8.80 -10.65 15.82
CA GLY A 142 8.06 -11.68 16.56
C GLY A 142 6.98 -12.38 15.72
N ASP A 143 6.35 -11.69 14.77
CA ASP A 143 5.47 -12.33 13.79
C ASP A 143 6.23 -13.35 12.94
N PHE A 144 7.41 -12.96 12.46
CA PHE A 144 8.28 -13.81 11.68
C PHE A 144 8.69 -15.07 12.46
N GLU A 145 9.10 -14.93 13.73
CA GLU A 145 9.49 -16.06 14.58
C GLU A 145 8.35 -17.06 14.78
N ILE A 146 7.12 -16.59 15.01
CA ILE A 146 5.92 -17.45 15.12
C ILE A 146 5.69 -18.26 13.84
N ILE A 147 5.86 -17.62 12.68
CA ILE A 147 5.70 -18.22 11.35
C ILE A 147 6.79 -19.26 11.11
N ASP A 148 8.04 -18.92 11.42
CA ASP A 148 9.21 -19.77 11.20
C ASP A 148 9.13 -21.07 12.02
N ASP A 149 8.63 -20.99 13.26
CA ASP A 149 8.35 -22.15 14.10
C ASP A 149 7.33 -23.13 13.49
N ARG A 150 6.54 -22.71 12.49
CA ARG A 150 5.57 -23.59 11.80
C ARG A 150 6.26 -24.51 10.80
N LEU A 151 7.46 -24.18 10.33
CA LEU A 151 8.23 -24.95 9.36
C LEU A 151 9.14 -25.95 10.08
N ARG A 152 8.53 -27.06 10.53
CA ARG A 152 9.18 -28.11 11.32
C ARG A 152 8.64 -29.52 11.00
N GLY A 153 9.45 -30.53 11.33
CA GLY A 153 9.15 -31.95 11.17
C GLY A 153 9.99 -32.61 10.08
N GLU A 154 9.83 -33.92 9.92
CA GLU A 154 10.48 -34.68 8.86
C GLU A 154 9.77 -34.45 7.52
N LEU A 155 10.56 -34.22 6.48
CA LEU A 155 10.09 -34.03 5.11
C LEU A 155 10.51 -35.21 4.23
N PRO A 156 9.74 -35.51 3.15
CA PRO A 156 10.17 -36.46 2.14
C PRO A 156 11.50 -36.05 1.50
N THR A 157 12.26 -37.04 1.04
CA THR A 157 13.54 -36.82 0.34
C THR A 157 13.41 -35.79 -0.79
N GLY A 158 14.32 -34.82 -0.81
CA GLY A 158 14.34 -33.74 -1.81
C GLY A 158 13.45 -32.54 -1.47
N GLN A 159 12.64 -32.60 -0.41
CA GLN A 159 11.90 -31.45 0.09
C GLN A 159 12.66 -30.74 1.21
N PHE A 160 12.33 -29.46 1.41
CA PHE A 160 12.96 -28.58 2.38
C PHE A 160 12.00 -27.47 2.78
N TYR A 161 12.23 -26.89 3.96
CA TYR A 161 11.50 -25.74 4.45
C TYR A 161 12.07 -24.45 3.87
N GLN A 162 11.19 -23.54 3.42
CA GLN A 162 11.62 -22.24 2.91
C GLN A 162 10.62 -21.14 3.24
N ILE A 163 11.14 -20.01 3.73
CA ILE A 163 10.45 -18.72 3.80
C ILE A 163 11.02 -17.83 2.71
N ARG A 164 10.16 -17.32 1.84
CA ARG A 164 10.49 -16.26 0.90
C ARG A 164 9.86 -14.95 1.36
N MET A 165 10.67 -13.90 1.46
CA MET A 165 10.26 -12.56 1.87
C MET A 165 10.47 -11.61 0.70
N THR A 166 9.46 -10.83 0.37
CA THR A 166 9.49 -9.82 -0.69
C THR A 166 9.08 -8.48 -0.08
N PHE A 167 9.86 -7.43 -0.33
CA PHE A 167 9.58 -6.11 0.23
C PHE A 167 10.35 -5.01 -0.50
N ASN A 168 9.92 -3.77 -0.27
CA ASN A 168 10.68 -2.58 -0.62
C ASN A 168 11.47 -2.08 0.61
N PRO A 169 12.77 -1.78 0.50
CA PRO A 169 13.61 -1.44 1.64
C PRO A 169 13.37 -0.01 2.11
N VAL A 170 12.45 0.20 3.05
CA VAL A 170 12.04 1.55 3.48
C VAL A 170 12.93 2.16 4.56
N SER A 171 13.55 1.32 5.41
CA SER A 171 14.35 1.79 6.55
C SER A 171 15.61 0.97 6.76
N SER A 172 16.77 1.64 6.86
CA SER A 172 18.05 1.03 7.24
C SER A 172 18.09 0.52 8.68
N SER A 173 17.16 0.95 9.55
CA SER A 173 17.08 0.47 10.93
C SER A 173 16.13 -0.73 11.10
N HIS A 174 15.48 -1.16 10.01
CA HIS A 174 14.50 -2.24 10.02
C HIS A 174 15.12 -3.60 10.43
N TRP A 175 14.36 -4.39 11.20
CA TRP A 175 14.84 -5.66 11.76
C TRP A 175 15.30 -6.65 10.67
N ILE A 176 14.61 -6.70 9.53
CA ILE A 176 14.98 -7.55 8.38
C ILE A 176 16.42 -7.28 7.93
N LYS A 177 16.84 -6.02 7.87
CA LYS A 177 18.22 -5.67 7.47
C LYS A 177 19.22 -6.24 8.48
N LYS A 178 18.97 -5.99 9.76
CA LYS A 178 19.82 -6.45 10.86
C LYS A 178 19.95 -7.97 10.89
N VAL A 179 18.85 -8.69 10.72
CA VAL A 179 18.80 -10.15 10.83
C VAL A 179 19.35 -10.84 9.58
N PHE A 180 19.04 -10.35 8.38
CA PHE A 180 19.32 -11.09 7.14
C PHE A 180 20.38 -10.48 6.22
N PHE A 181 20.66 -9.18 6.33
CA PHE A 181 21.60 -8.49 5.43
C PHE A 181 22.90 -8.10 6.13
N ASP A 182 22.85 -7.73 7.41
CA ASP A 182 24.02 -7.28 8.16
C ASP A 182 24.80 -8.45 8.79
N VAL A 183 24.19 -9.63 8.91
CA VAL A 183 24.79 -10.84 9.47
C VAL A 183 24.87 -11.92 8.39
N PRO A 184 26.07 -12.42 8.04
CA PRO A 184 26.21 -13.56 7.13
C PRO A 184 25.62 -14.84 7.72
N ASP A 185 24.79 -15.54 6.95
CA ASP A 185 24.21 -16.83 7.33
C ASP A 185 24.13 -17.77 6.10
N SER A 186 24.64 -19.00 6.26
CA SER A 186 24.60 -20.02 5.21
C SER A 186 23.17 -20.40 4.78
N ASN A 187 22.19 -20.24 5.66
CA ASN A 187 20.76 -20.52 5.42
C ASN A 187 20.00 -19.34 4.79
N VAL A 188 20.66 -18.21 4.53
CA VAL A 188 20.06 -17.00 3.97
C VAL A 188 20.57 -16.74 2.55
N LEU A 189 19.64 -16.50 1.62
CA LEU A 189 19.93 -15.88 0.32
C LEU A 189 19.27 -14.50 0.31
N THR A 190 20.08 -13.44 0.30
CA THR A 190 19.59 -12.08 0.03
C THR A 190 19.58 -11.81 -1.47
N HIS A 191 18.52 -11.20 -1.97
CA HIS A 191 18.38 -10.81 -3.37
C HIS A 191 18.00 -9.34 -3.51
N HIS A 192 18.44 -8.70 -4.59
CA HIS A 192 18.10 -7.32 -4.93
C HIS A 192 17.63 -7.21 -6.38
N SER A 193 16.51 -6.52 -6.59
CA SER A 193 15.99 -6.22 -7.94
C SER A 193 15.47 -4.79 -8.04
N THR A 194 15.54 -4.22 -9.23
CA THR A 194 15.00 -2.89 -9.54
C THR A 194 14.10 -2.95 -10.78
N TYR A 195 13.33 -1.89 -11.03
CA TYR A 195 12.50 -1.77 -12.24
C TYR A 195 13.34 -1.87 -13.51
N LEU A 196 14.60 -1.42 -13.48
CA LEU A 196 15.56 -1.52 -14.59
C LEU A 196 15.90 -2.98 -14.96
N MET A 197 15.73 -3.92 -14.04
CA MET A 197 15.95 -5.34 -14.28
C MET A 197 14.69 -6.08 -14.76
N ASN A 198 13.54 -5.41 -14.76
CA ASN A 198 12.27 -6.00 -15.18
C ASN A 198 12.02 -5.76 -16.66
N ARG A 199 12.19 -6.78 -17.49
CA ARG A 199 11.98 -6.66 -18.95
C ARG A 199 10.51 -6.47 -19.36
N PHE A 200 9.58 -6.57 -18.41
CA PHE A 200 8.14 -6.42 -18.64
C PHE A 200 7.58 -5.09 -18.13
N ILE A 201 8.42 -4.23 -17.54
CA ILE A 201 7.97 -2.94 -17.05
C ILE A 201 7.66 -2.02 -18.23
N ASP A 202 6.59 -1.23 -18.13
CA ASP A 202 6.15 -0.37 -19.22
C ASP A 202 6.92 0.96 -19.27
N ALA A 203 6.84 1.64 -20.41
CA ALA A 203 7.53 2.90 -20.66
C ALA A 203 7.02 4.05 -19.78
N ALA A 204 5.73 4.04 -19.39
CA ALA A 204 5.16 5.09 -18.54
C ALA A 204 5.73 5.01 -17.12
N TYR A 205 5.89 3.79 -16.58
CA TYR A 205 6.56 3.56 -15.30
C TYR A 205 8.03 3.99 -15.35
N HIS A 206 8.73 3.71 -16.44
CA HIS A 206 10.09 4.23 -16.65
C HIS A 206 10.14 5.76 -16.59
N ALA A 207 9.31 6.45 -17.38
CA ALA A 207 9.25 7.90 -17.39
C ALA A 207 8.94 8.48 -16.00
N ARG A 208 8.04 7.82 -15.25
CA ARG A 208 7.71 8.17 -13.87
C ARG A 208 8.92 8.06 -12.93
N MET A 209 9.74 7.02 -13.08
CA MET A 209 10.96 6.85 -12.27
C MET A 209 12.06 7.84 -12.66
N GLU A 210 12.21 8.16 -13.94
CA GLU A 210 13.14 9.22 -14.37
C GLU A 210 12.72 10.59 -13.82
N ARG A 211 11.42 10.91 -13.83
CA ARG A 211 10.92 12.12 -13.15
C ARG A 211 11.25 12.09 -11.65
N ARG A 212 11.06 10.95 -10.97
CA ARG A 212 11.42 10.81 -9.55
C ARG A 212 12.90 11.13 -9.31
N LYS A 213 13.78 10.62 -10.18
CA LYS A 213 15.23 10.85 -10.09
C LYS A 213 15.59 12.32 -10.14
N GLU A 214 14.85 13.11 -10.92
CA GLU A 214 15.05 14.56 -11.01
C GLU A 214 14.46 15.33 -9.83
N VAL A 215 13.25 14.99 -9.37
CA VAL A 215 12.53 15.77 -8.34
C VAL A 215 12.82 15.33 -6.90
N ASP A 216 13.22 14.06 -6.72
CA ASP A 216 13.48 13.42 -5.43
C ASP A 216 14.62 12.38 -5.57
N PRO A 217 15.89 12.80 -5.77
CA PRO A 217 17.01 11.88 -5.95
C PRO A 217 17.16 10.85 -4.82
N ASP A 218 16.95 11.27 -3.58
CA ASP A 218 17.00 10.39 -2.41
C ASP A 218 15.86 9.35 -2.42
N GLY A 219 14.63 9.78 -2.74
CA GLY A 219 13.53 8.83 -2.88
C GLY A 219 13.68 7.94 -4.11
N TYR A 220 14.34 8.40 -5.17
CA TYR A 220 14.69 7.55 -6.29
C TYR A 220 15.68 6.45 -5.88
N ARG A 221 16.70 6.76 -5.08
CA ARG A 221 17.61 5.74 -4.53
C ARG A 221 16.85 4.66 -3.74
N ILE A 222 15.94 5.07 -2.86
CA ILE A 222 15.20 4.13 -2.00
C ILE A 222 14.16 3.35 -2.83
N TYR A 223 13.22 4.05 -3.46
CA TYR A 223 12.04 3.44 -4.08
C TYR A 223 12.25 3.03 -5.54
N GLY A 224 13.18 3.66 -6.25
CA GLY A 224 13.53 3.35 -7.64
C GLY A 224 14.71 2.37 -7.74
N LEU A 225 15.76 2.55 -6.94
CA LEU A 225 16.93 1.66 -6.93
C LEU A 225 16.87 0.60 -5.82
N GLY A 226 15.87 0.63 -4.93
CA GLY A 226 15.72 -0.38 -3.88
C GLY A 226 16.90 -0.37 -2.90
N GLU A 227 17.46 0.79 -2.61
CA GLU A 227 18.49 0.98 -1.60
C GLU A 227 17.89 1.13 -0.20
N TRP A 228 18.65 0.77 0.83
CA TRP A 228 18.27 1.10 2.21
C TRP A 228 18.46 2.60 2.44
N GLY A 229 17.45 3.28 2.99
CA GLY A 229 17.56 4.68 3.40
C GLY A 229 16.95 4.92 4.78
N GLU A 230 17.26 6.08 5.37
CA GLU A 230 16.48 6.64 6.47
C GLU A 230 15.57 7.72 5.91
N ILE A 231 14.29 7.70 6.25
CA ILE A 231 13.35 8.72 5.81
C ILE A 231 13.52 9.96 6.72
N GLY A 232 14.61 10.69 6.52
CA GLY A 232 14.78 12.02 7.11
C GLY A 232 13.78 13.01 6.50
N GLY A 233 13.15 13.83 7.33
CA GLY A 233 12.25 14.91 6.88
C GLY A 233 10.81 14.48 6.58
N LEU A 234 10.36 13.31 7.03
CA LEU A 234 8.94 12.92 6.94
C LEU A 234 8.05 14.01 7.55
N ILE A 235 6.95 14.34 6.88
CA ILE A 235 6.09 15.45 7.29
C ILE A 235 5.15 15.03 8.42
N LEU A 236 4.48 13.89 8.27
CA LEU A 236 3.46 13.41 9.21
C LEU A 236 3.95 12.16 9.96
N HIS A 237 4.03 12.28 11.28
CA HIS A 237 4.36 11.16 12.18
C HIS A 237 3.17 10.70 13.04
N ASN A 238 2.09 11.50 13.07
CA ASN A 238 0.92 11.32 13.91
C ASN A 238 -0.18 10.50 13.22
N TRP A 239 0.20 9.38 12.59
CA TRP A 239 -0.75 8.52 11.89
C TRP A 239 -0.53 7.04 12.20
N ARG A 240 -1.58 6.23 12.07
CA ARG A 240 -1.48 4.76 12.13
C ARG A 240 -2.54 4.08 11.30
N VAL A 241 -2.24 2.87 10.84
CA VAL A 241 -3.21 1.98 10.21
C VAL A 241 -4.02 1.29 11.31
N GLU A 242 -5.34 1.33 11.23
CA GLU A 242 -6.24 0.73 12.22
C GLU A 242 -7.56 0.32 11.57
N GLU A 243 -8.12 -0.81 12.02
CA GLU A 243 -9.48 -1.19 11.66
C GLU A 243 -10.46 -0.20 12.33
N ILE A 244 -11.01 0.70 11.52
CA ILE A 244 -11.88 1.79 11.95
C ILE A 244 -13.30 1.58 11.43
N SER A 245 -14.29 2.12 12.13
CA SER A 245 -15.70 1.98 11.73
C SER A 245 -15.93 2.51 10.32
N GLN A 246 -16.70 1.77 9.53
CA GLN A 246 -17.16 2.21 8.22
C GLN A 246 -18.57 2.83 8.29
N ASN A 247 -19.17 2.86 9.48
CA ASN A 247 -20.43 3.55 9.71
C ASN A 247 -20.19 5.05 9.86
N LEU A 248 -20.77 5.86 8.97
CA LEU A 248 -20.57 7.31 8.96
C LEU A 248 -21.16 8.00 10.19
N ASP A 249 -22.15 7.41 10.85
CA ASP A 249 -22.80 7.98 12.04
C ASP A 249 -21.93 7.88 13.30
N ASP A 250 -20.83 7.14 13.26
CA ASP A 250 -19.90 7.01 14.38
C ASP A 250 -18.91 8.19 14.50
N TYR A 251 -19.00 9.14 13.56
CA TYR A 251 -18.12 10.31 13.40
C TYR A 251 -18.89 11.62 13.62
N ASP A 252 -18.21 12.62 14.18
CA ASP A 252 -18.77 13.95 14.47
C ASP A 252 -19.13 14.70 13.18
N ASP A 253 -18.35 14.51 12.13
CA ASP A 253 -18.59 15.08 10.81
C ASP A 253 -17.90 14.26 9.71
N ILE A 254 -18.41 14.38 8.49
CA ILE A 254 -17.89 13.69 7.29
C ILE A 254 -17.53 14.71 6.22
N SER A 255 -16.35 14.56 5.62
CA SER A 255 -15.90 15.36 4.50
C SER A 255 -15.27 14.50 3.41
N ILE A 256 -15.23 15.02 2.18
CA ILE A 256 -14.57 14.36 1.06
C ILE A 256 -13.46 15.28 0.55
N GLY A 257 -12.25 14.74 0.42
CA GLY A 257 -11.13 15.41 -0.24
C GLY A 257 -10.95 14.91 -1.67
N GLN A 258 -10.72 15.81 -2.62
CA GLN A 258 -10.53 15.49 -4.03
C GLN A 258 -9.31 16.21 -4.60
N ASP A 259 -8.32 15.44 -5.07
CA ASP A 259 -7.22 15.94 -5.88
C ASP A 259 -7.32 15.43 -7.33
N PHE A 260 -7.24 16.36 -8.28
CA PHE A 260 -7.48 16.04 -9.70
C PHE A 260 -6.17 15.67 -10.39
N GLY A 261 -6.11 14.43 -10.91
CA GLY A 261 -5.01 13.97 -11.75
C GLY A 261 -5.49 13.31 -13.03
N PHE A 262 -4.58 13.23 -14.01
CA PHE A 262 -4.70 12.38 -15.20
C PHE A 262 -3.38 11.65 -15.46
N ASN A 263 -2.28 12.41 -15.61
CA ASN A 263 -0.91 11.89 -15.75
C ASN A 263 -0.26 11.51 -14.40
N HIS A 264 -0.81 12.05 -13.31
CA HIS A 264 -0.61 11.59 -11.93
C HIS A 264 -1.97 11.12 -11.40
N ALA A 265 -2.02 10.61 -10.17
CA ALA A 265 -3.24 9.96 -9.70
C ALA A 265 -4.37 10.97 -9.47
N ASN A 266 -5.59 10.56 -9.77
CA ASN A 266 -6.79 11.21 -9.29
C ASN A 266 -7.19 10.54 -7.97
N ALA A 267 -7.26 11.32 -6.89
CA ALA A 267 -7.46 10.81 -5.54
C ALA A 267 -8.73 11.40 -4.88
N ILE A 268 -9.67 10.53 -4.51
CA ILE A 268 -10.82 10.85 -3.64
C ILE A 268 -10.58 10.18 -2.29
N LEU A 269 -10.67 10.95 -1.19
CA LEU A 269 -10.65 10.41 0.18
C LEU A 269 -11.95 10.73 0.90
N LEU A 270 -12.61 9.70 1.45
CA LEU A 270 -13.71 9.85 2.38
C LEU A 270 -13.16 9.96 3.80
N LEU A 271 -13.44 11.08 4.46
CA LEU A 271 -12.86 11.44 5.76
C LEU A 271 -13.95 11.53 6.83
N GLY A 272 -13.66 10.99 8.01
CA GLY A 272 -14.40 11.24 9.24
C GLY A 272 -13.59 12.07 10.24
N MET A 273 -14.27 12.95 10.99
CA MET A 273 -13.72 13.63 12.16
C MET A 273 -14.35 13.03 13.41
N LYS A 274 -13.54 12.68 14.41
CA LYS A 274 -14.04 12.26 15.72
C LYS A 274 -13.07 12.64 16.82
N ASP A 275 -13.57 13.32 17.84
CA ASP A 275 -12.79 13.74 19.02
C ASP A 275 -11.51 14.52 18.64
N GLY A 276 -11.58 15.30 17.55
CA GLY A 276 -10.45 16.08 17.02
C GLY A 276 -9.42 15.29 16.19
N ASN A 277 -9.64 13.98 15.99
CA ASN A 277 -8.84 13.09 15.16
C ASN A 277 -9.46 12.89 13.77
N ILE A 278 -8.62 12.57 12.79
CA ILE A 278 -9.02 12.37 11.39
C ILE A 278 -9.01 10.87 11.08
N TYR A 279 -10.00 10.42 10.34
CA TYR A 279 -10.18 9.04 9.94
C TYR A 279 -10.32 8.96 8.42
N VAL A 280 -9.37 8.32 7.75
CA VAL A 280 -9.44 8.05 6.30
C VAL A 280 -10.17 6.72 6.12
N LEU A 281 -11.45 6.79 5.76
CA LEU A 281 -12.36 5.65 5.75
C LEU A 281 -12.21 4.82 4.47
N GLN A 282 -12.12 5.51 3.33
CA GLN A 282 -12.11 4.93 2.01
C GLN A 282 -11.34 5.83 1.03
N GLU A 283 -10.68 5.21 0.05
CA GLU A 283 -10.01 5.91 -1.04
C GLU A 283 -10.51 5.43 -2.41
N ILE A 284 -10.53 6.33 -3.40
CA ILE A 284 -10.52 6.01 -4.82
C ILE A 284 -9.25 6.64 -5.38
N TYR A 285 -8.39 5.83 -5.99
CA TYR A 285 -7.08 6.24 -6.46
C TYR A 285 -6.84 5.64 -7.85
N VAL A 286 -6.91 6.46 -8.90
CA VAL A 286 -6.91 5.99 -10.30
C VAL A 286 -6.04 6.86 -11.20
N PHE A 287 -5.52 6.29 -12.29
CA PHE A 287 -4.71 6.97 -13.30
C PHE A 287 -5.44 6.98 -14.64
N GLU A 288 -5.13 7.95 -15.51
CA GLU A 288 -5.59 7.98 -16.91
C GLU A 288 -7.11 7.83 -17.07
N LYS A 289 -7.87 8.45 -16.16
CA LYS A 289 -9.34 8.45 -16.18
C LYS A 289 -9.89 9.86 -16.20
N GLU A 290 -10.87 10.07 -17.07
CA GLU A 290 -11.62 11.31 -17.09
C GLU A 290 -12.60 11.38 -15.93
N THR A 291 -12.96 12.61 -15.53
CA THR A 291 -13.91 12.84 -14.41
C THR A 291 -15.23 12.08 -14.63
N ALA A 292 -15.71 12.01 -15.87
CA ALA A 292 -16.92 11.29 -16.25
C ALA A 292 -16.84 9.77 -16.02
N GLU A 293 -15.65 9.17 -16.12
CA GLU A 293 -15.43 7.75 -15.83
C GLU A 293 -15.28 7.49 -14.32
N ILE A 294 -14.83 8.49 -13.56
CA ILE A 294 -14.60 8.39 -12.12
C ILE A 294 -15.91 8.48 -11.33
N ILE A 295 -16.86 9.29 -11.78
CA ILE A 295 -18.18 9.45 -11.13
C ILE A 295 -18.90 8.11 -10.89
N PRO A 296 -19.04 7.21 -11.90
CA PRO A 296 -19.61 5.89 -11.69
C PRO A 296 -18.85 5.05 -10.65
N LEU A 297 -17.53 5.19 -10.57
CA LEU A 297 -16.72 4.51 -9.55
C LEU A 297 -17.07 5.04 -8.16
N ALA A 298 -17.18 6.35 -7.97
CA ALA A 298 -17.56 6.96 -6.70
C ALA A 298 -18.97 6.56 -6.25
N ILE A 299 -19.93 6.51 -7.17
CA ILE A 299 -21.29 6.02 -6.89
C ILE A 299 -21.26 4.54 -6.48
N LYS A 300 -20.53 3.71 -7.22
CA LYS A 300 -20.37 2.28 -6.91
C LYS A 300 -19.68 2.05 -5.57
N ALA A 301 -18.71 2.89 -5.21
CA ALA A 301 -18.03 2.87 -3.93
C ALA A 301 -18.86 3.48 -2.79
N ALA A 302 -20.10 3.92 -3.07
CA ALA A 302 -21.02 4.54 -2.11
C ALA A 302 -20.48 5.83 -1.44
N ILE A 303 -19.68 6.62 -2.17
CA ILE A 303 -19.25 7.94 -1.69
C ILE A 303 -20.47 8.86 -1.54
N PRO A 304 -20.69 9.47 -0.36
CA PRO A 304 -21.92 10.20 -0.09
C PRO A 304 -22.00 11.51 -0.88
N THR A 305 -23.04 11.65 -1.70
CA THR A 305 -23.24 12.83 -2.57
C THR A 305 -23.62 14.10 -1.78
N LYS A 306 -24.26 13.94 -0.62
CA LYS A 306 -24.75 15.02 0.26
C LYS A 306 -23.72 15.51 1.29
N ARG A 307 -22.45 15.18 1.11
CA ARG A 307 -21.33 15.69 1.93
C ARG A 307 -20.44 16.57 1.07
N ILE A 308 -19.86 17.60 1.68
CA ILE A 308 -19.02 18.56 0.95
C ILE A 308 -17.77 17.84 0.46
N MET A 309 -17.54 17.95 -0.85
CA MET A 309 -16.33 17.49 -1.52
C MET A 309 -15.44 18.68 -1.81
N TRP A 310 -14.34 18.80 -1.07
CA TRP A 310 -13.33 19.84 -1.25
C TRP A 310 -12.35 19.43 -2.34
N CYS A 311 -12.40 20.16 -3.45
CA CYS A 311 -11.59 19.91 -4.64
C CYS A 311 -10.45 20.91 -4.78
N ASP A 312 -9.39 20.53 -5.50
CA ASP A 312 -8.45 21.53 -6.00
C ASP A 312 -9.16 22.61 -6.83
N SER A 313 -8.85 23.86 -6.49
CA SER A 313 -9.35 25.08 -7.12
C SER A 313 -8.91 25.31 -8.57
N ALA A 314 -7.84 24.64 -9.03
CA ALA A 314 -7.26 24.87 -10.36
C ALA A 314 -8.14 24.35 -11.52
N GLU A 315 -9.12 23.49 -11.24
CA GLU A 315 -9.89 22.74 -12.24
C GLU A 315 -11.41 22.99 -12.14
N PRO A 316 -11.89 24.22 -12.45
CA PRO A 316 -13.30 24.60 -12.25
C PRO A 316 -14.29 23.76 -13.09
N ASP A 317 -13.90 23.31 -14.27
CA ASP A 317 -14.75 22.49 -15.14
C ASP A 317 -14.99 21.10 -14.54
N ARG A 318 -13.97 20.49 -13.93
CA ARG A 318 -14.13 19.19 -13.24
C ARG A 318 -15.06 19.32 -12.04
N ILE A 319 -14.96 20.41 -11.27
CA ILE A 319 -15.88 20.71 -10.16
C ILE A 319 -17.32 20.83 -10.67
N LYS A 320 -17.54 21.51 -11.81
CA LYS A 320 -18.86 21.63 -12.43
C LYS A 320 -19.41 20.26 -12.83
N THR A 321 -18.59 19.39 -13.41
CA THR A 321 -18.99 18.01 -13.77
C THR A 321 -19.44 17.22 -12.54
N TRP A 322 -18.70 17.27 -11.43
CA TRP A 322 -19.11 16.64 -10.17
C TRP A 322 -20.45 17.16 -9.63
N ARG A 323 -20.67 18.49 -9.71
CA ARG A 323 -21.95 19.10 -9.31
C ARG A 323 -23.12 18.62 -10.17
N THR A 324 -22.92 18.55 -11.48
CA THR A 324 -23.94 18.03 -12.41
C THR A 324 -24.29 16.57 -12.10
N ALA A 325 -23.34 15.78 -11.63
CA ALA A 325 -23.55 14.41 -11.18
C ALA A 325 -24.18 14.28 -9.78
N GLY A 326 -24.51 15.40 -9.12
CA GLY A 326 -25.21 15.43 -7.83
C GLY A 326 -24.31 15.50 -6.59
N PHE A 327 -22.98 15.60 -6.74
CA PHE A 327 -22.06 15.75 -5.62
C PHE A 327 -21.94 17.22 -5.18
N MET A 328 -21.83 17.47 -3.88
CA MET A 328 -21.60 18.81 -3.31
C MET A 328 -20.13 19.26 -3.43
N ALA A 329 -19.61 19.32 -4.66
CA ALA A 329 -18.21 19.71 -4.92
C ALA A 329 -17.98 21.23 -4.75
N MET A 330 -16.93 21.60 -4.04
CA MET A 330 -16.52 22.99 -3.78
C MET A 330 -15.01 23.16 -3.95
N PRO A 331 -14.55 24.25 -4.58
CA PRO A 331 -13.13 24.54 -4.64
C PRO A 331 -12.60 24.90 -3.25
N VAL A 332 -11.41 24.44 -2.92
CA VAL A 332 -10.66 24.93 -1.76
C VAL A 332 -10.28 26.39 -1.97
N VAL A 333 -10.56 27.24 -0.97
CA VAL A 333 -10.23 28.67 -1.04
C VAL A 333 -8.84 28.90 -0.47
N LYS A 334 -7.85 29.20 -1.32
CA LYS A 334 -6.49 29.53 -0.84
C LYS A 334 -6.52 30.84 -0.05
N GLU A 335 -6.09 30.81 1.21
CA GLU A 335 -5.94 32.02 2.02
C GLU A 335 -4.62 32.73 1.68
N LYS A 336 -4.67 34.07 1.64
CA LYS A 336 -3.44 34.88 1.56
C LYS A 336 -2.69 34.70 2.87
N THR A 337 -1.42 34.32 2.76
CA THR A 337 -0.54 34.04 3.88
C THR A 337 0.72 34.87 3.69
N ASP A 338 1.02 35.71 4.67
CA ASP A 338 2.13 36.66 4.59
C ASP A 338 3.48 36.02 4.99
N GLU A 339 3.45 34.97 5.82
CA GLU A 339 4.63 34.36 6.46
C GLU A 339 4.94 32.91 6.00
N LYS A 340 3.94 32.15 5.52
CA LYS A 340 4.08 30.72 5.14
C LYS A 340 3.30 30.39 3.87
N LYS A 341 3.66 29.34 3.14
CA LYS A 341 2.81 28.84 2.02
C LYS A 341 1.49 28.29 2.58
N TYR A 342 0.39 28.49 1.86
CA TYR A 342 -0.94 27.94 2.17
C TYR A 342 -0.93 26.46 2.59
N GLN A 343 -0.14 25.65 1.88
CA GLN A 343 0.01 24.21 2.14
C GLN A 343 0.63 23.93 3.52
N ALA A 344 1.56 24.76 3.99
CA ALA A 344 2.19 24.61 5.30
C ALA A 344 1.17 24.81 6.43
N ALA A 345 0.21 25.74 6.28
CA ALA A 345 -0.86 25.94 7.26
C ALA A 345 -1.79 24.71 7.37
N GLN A 346 -2.09 24.06 6.24
CA GLN A 346 -2.85 22.81 6.24
C GLN A 346 -2.07 21.67 6.91
N ILE A 347 -0.76 21.57 6.64
CA ILE A 347 0.14 20.58 7.26
C ILE A 347 0.24 20.77 8.77
N ASP A 348 0.45 22.00 9.23
CA ASP A 348 0.51 22.34 10.66
C ASP A 348 -0.80 21.92 11.35
N TRP A 349 -1.95 22.18 10.71
CA TRP A 349 -3.22 21.69 11.21
C TRP A 349 -3.29 20.16 11.24
N LEU A 350 -2.89 19.44 10.18
CA LEU A 350 -2.86 17.97 10.22
C LEU A 350 -1.99 17.42 11.37
N LYS A 351 -0.90 18.11 11.73
CA LYS A 351 -0.03 17.78 12.87
C LYS A 351 -0.65 18.07 14.25
N GLY A 352 -1.78 18.78 14.28
CA GLY A 352 -2.49 19.16 15.50
C GLY A 352 -2.27 20.60 15.96
N ILE A 353 -1.56 21.42 15.19
CA ILE A 353 -1.36 22.85 15.49
C ILE A 353 -2.61 23.60 15.00
N VAL A 354 -3.47 24.00 15.93
CA VAL A 354 -4.77 24.66 15.63
C VAL A 354 -4.60 26.18 15.53
N SER A 355 -3.73 26.76 16.34
CA SER A 355 -3.33 28.17 16.28
C SER A 355 -1.92 28.34 16.88
N LYS A 356 -1.36 29.56 16.83
CA LYS A 356 -0.04 29.87 17.41
C LYS A 356 0.09 29.40 18.88
N ASP A 357 -0.99 29.47 19.65
CA ASP A 357 -1.01 29.15 21.09
C ASP A 357 -1.76 27.85 21.43
N LYS A 358 -2.25 27.11 20.43
CA LYS A 358 -3.08 25.91 20.67
C LYS A 358 -2.65 24.76 19.77
N ALA A 359 -2.07 23.74 20.39
CA ALA A 359 -1.86 22.44 19.79
C ALA A 359 -2.74 21.39 20.50
N ILE A 360 -3.24 20.43 19.74
CA ILE A 360 -3.91 19.25 20.25
C ILE A 360 -3.15 18.01 19.79
N LYS A 361 -3.28 16.91 20.53
CA LYS A 361 -2.73 15.62 20.12
C LYS A 361 -3.65 14.98 19.06
N ARG A 362 -3.60 15.50 17.84
CA ARG A 362 -4.37 15.00 16.69
C ARG A 362 -3.70 13.76 16.11
N MET A 363 -4.48 12.73 15.88
CA MET A 363 -4.08 11.52 15.16
C MET A 363 -4.82 11.40 13.83
N ILE A 364 -4.18 10.74 12.88
CA ILE A 364 -4.76 10.33 11.59
C ILE A 364 -4.83 8.81 11.57
N TYR A 365 -6.04 8.26 11.59
CA TYR A 365 -6.29 6.82 11.50
C TYR A 365 -6.67 6.46 10.08
N VAL A 366 -6.03 5.45 9.50
CA VAL A 366 -6.24 5.07 8.11
C VAL A 366 -6.75 3.65 8.05
N HIS A 367 -7.89 3.44 7.40
CA HIS A 367 -8.43 2.10 7.20
C HIS A 367 -7.47 1.26 6.34
N PRO A 368 -7.25 -0.05 6.63
CA PRO A 368 -6.24 -0.86 5.95
C PRO A 368 -6.45 -1.04 4.44
N SER A 369 -7.67 -0.81 3.94
CA SER A 369 -7.95 -0.83 2.50
C SER A 369 -7.39 0.39 1.75
N CYS A 370 -7.04 1.48 2.44
CA CYS A 370 -6.53 2.70 1.83
C CYS A 370 -5.03 2.62 1.52
N THR A 371 -4.66 1.61 0.73
CA THR A 371 -3.26 1.21 0.50
C THR A 371 -2.41 2.29 -0.18
N ASN A 372 -2.99 3.13 -1.03
CA ASN A 372 -2.26 4.20 -1.71
C ASN A 372 -2.00 5.36 -0.75
N THR A 373 -3.00 5.76 0.04
CA THR A 373 -2.83 6.77 1.10
C THR A 373 -1.76 6.36 2.11
N ILE A 374 -1.73 5.08 2.52
CA ILE A 374 -0.70 4.55 3.43
C ILE A 374 0.69 4.69 2.80
N LYS A 375 0.85 4.34 1.52
CA LYS A 375 2.13 4.47 0.81
C LYS A 375 2.59 5.92 0.70
N GLU A 376 1.68 6.86 0.44
CA GLU A 376 2.04 8.27 0.42
C GLU A 376 2.43 8.79 1.80
N LEU A 377 1.66 8.49 2.86
CA LEU A 377 1.98 8.88 4.24
C LEU A 377 3.35 8.37 4.71
N GLN A 378 3.77 7.19 4.26
CA GLN A 378 5.07 6.62 4.59
C GLN A 378 6.25 7.36 3.96
N GLN A 379 6.04 8.11 2.87
CA GLN A 379 7.12 8.72 2.10
C GLN A 379 7.02 10.24 1.96
N TRP A 380 5.91 10.85 2.40
CA TRP A 380 5.67 12.28 2.25
C TRP A 380 6.61 13.10 3.14
N LYS A 381 7.55 13.80 2.51
CA LYS A 381 8.68 14.47 3.18
C LYS A 381 8.87 15.91 2.71
N TRP A 382 9.53 16.70 3.54
CA TRP A 382 9.97 18.05 3.21
C TRP A 382 11.07 18.02 2.15
N LYS A 383 11.05 19.01 1.26
CA LYS A 383 12.14 19.25 0.33
C LYS A 383 13.38 19.67 1.11
N LYS A 384 14.54 19.13 0.76
CA LYS A 384 15.83 19.49 1.37
C LYS A 384 16.59 20.39 0.41
N ASP A 385 17.14 21.48 0.90
CA ASP A 385 18.04 22.33 0.14
C ASP A 385 19.41 21.64 0.06
N GLU A 386 19.87 21.37 -1.16
CA GLU A 386 21.10 20.59 -1.39
C GLU A 386 22.38 21.36 -1.02
N ARG A 387 22.33 22.69 -0.98
CA ARG A 387 23.50 23.54 -0.72
C ARG A 387 23.73 23.76 0.78
N THR A 388 22.64 23.95 1.51
CA THR A 388 22.63 24.25 2.95
C THR A 388 22.39 23.01 3.80
N GLY A 389 21.74 21.99 3.24
CA GLY A 389 21.32 20.79 3.96
C GLY A 389 20.06 20.97 4.81
N GLU A 390 19.44 22.15 4.79
CA GLU A 390 18.24 22.46 5.59
C GLU A 390 16.95 21.98 4.89
N TYR A 391 15.91 21.69 5.67
CA TYR A 391 14.59 21.37 5.14
C TYR A 391 13.80 22.65 4.87
N LEU A 392 13.16 22.71 3.70
CA LEU A 392 12.28 23.79 3.28
C LEU A 392 10.85 23.51 3.73
N ASP A 393 10.07 24.56 3.99
CA ASP A 393 8.62 24.52 4.25
C ASP A 393 7.80 24.24 2.97
N GLU A 394 8.29 23.33 2.13
CA GLU A 394 7.66 22.86 0.91
C GLU A 394 7.80 21.34 0.81
N PRO A 395 6.70 20.58 0.71
CA PRO A 395 6.77 19.14 0.49
C PRO A 395 7.42 18.81 -0.86
N VAL A 396 8.06 17.65 -0.94
CA VAL A 396 8.49 17.10 -2.23
C VAL A 396 7.24 16.77 -3.06
N PRO A 397 7.07 17.34 -4.28
CA PRO A 397 5.88 17.16 -5.11
C PRO A 397 5.92 15.81 -5.86
N PHE A 398 5.93 14.73 -5.10
CA PHE A 398 6.06 13.38 -5.63
C PHE A 398 5.20 12.39 -4.83
N GLN A 399 4.26 11.70 -5.51
CA GLN A 399 3.28 10.81 -4.87
C GLN A 399 2.63 11.49 -3.67
N ASP A 400 2.05 12.65 -3.92
CA ASP A 400 1.38 13.48 -2.93
C ASP A 400 -0.09 13.75 -3.28
N ASP A 401 -0.67 12.95 -4.19
CA ASP A 401 -2.05 13.10 -4.67
C ASP A 401 -3.06 12.82 -3.54
N ALA A 402 -2.89 11.71 -2.79
CA ALA A 402 -3.69 11.45 -1.60
C ALA A 402 -3.38 12.44 -0.48
N MET A 403 -2.15 12.93 -0.36
CA MET A 403 -1.78 13.96 0.62
C MET A 403 -2.44 15.32 0.29
N ALA A 404 -2.56 15.65 -0.98
CA ALA A 404 -3.31 16.81 -1.47
C ALA A 404 -4.80 16.64 -1.17
N ALA A 405 -5.39 15.51 -1.53
CA ALA A 405 -6.78 15.19 -1.22
C ALA A 405 -7.06 15.27 0.29
N LEU A 406 -6.18 14.74 1.14
CA LEU A 406 -6.29 14.80 2.60
C LEU A 406 -6.26 16.26 3.08
N ARG A 407 -5.31 17.07 2.62
CA ARG A 407 -5.23 18.50 2.97
C ARG A 407 -6.47 19.27 2.53
N TYR A 408 -7.03 18.97 1.36
CA TYR A 408 -8.24 19.61 0.86
C TYR A 408 -9.47 19.18 1.65
N GLY A 409 -9.61 17.89 1.94
CA GLY A 409 -10.76 17.36 2.66
C GLY A 409 -10.91 17.91 4.09
N VAL A 410 -9.80 18.29 4.73
CA VAL A 410 -9.87 18.89 6.08
C VAL A 410 -10.18 20.39 6.07
N GLU A 411 -10.35 21.02 4.92
CA GLU A 411 -10.45 22.48 4.81
C GLU A 411 -11.64 23.05 5.58
N GLY A 412 -12.80 22.38 5.50
CA GLY A 412 -14.00 22.78 6.25
C GLY A 412 -13.79 22.74 7.77
N TRP A 413 -13.07 21.74 8.27
CA TRP A 413 -12.76 21.59 9.70
C TRP A 413 -11.68 22.58 10.16
N ARG A 414 -10.68 22.82 9.31
CA ARG A 414 -9.56 23.73 9.59
C ARG A 414 -10.04 25.16 9.76
N LYS A 415 -10.90 25.64 8.86
CA LYS A 415 -11.32 27.06 8.85
C LYS A 415 -12.39 27.42 9.86
N GLY A 416 -13.18 26.45 10.33
CA GLY A 416 -14.25 26.68 11.30
C GLY A 416 -15.40 27.55 10.77
N LYS A 417 -16.62 27.26 11.22
CA LYS A 417 -17.90 27.78 10.69
C LYS A 417 -17.90 29.31 10.51
N VAL A 418 -18.17 29.74 9.27
CA VAL A 418 -18.68 31.09 8.96
C VAL A 418 -19.82 31.38 9.93
N LYS A 419 -19.67 32.43 10.74
CA LYS A 419 -20.74 32.94 11.61
C LYS A 419 -21.99 33.16 10.74
N LEU A 420 -23.03 32.34 10.94
CA LEU A 420 -24.38 32.67 10.47
C LEU A 420 -24.70 34.06 11.05
N LYS A 421 -24.82 35.07 10.19
CA LYS A 421 -25.34 36.38 10.60
C LYS A 421 -26.74 36.15 11.14
N THR A 422 -26.88 36.15 12.45
CA THR A 422 -28.18 36.36 13.08
C THR A 422 -28.59 37.79 12.72
N PHE A 423 -29.51 37.92 11.78
CA PHE A 423 -30.27 39.16 11.67
C PHE A 423 -31.03 39.30 12.99
N LYS A 424 -30.56 40.21 13.85
CA LYS A 424 -31.40 40.74 14.93
C LYS A 424 -32.49 41.55 14.26
N GLY A 425 -33.65 40.93 14.05
CA GLY A 425 -34.89 41.66 13.82
C GLY A 425 -35.14 42.54 15.05
N GLY A 426 -35.17 43.85 14.83
CA GLY A 426 -35.58 44.83 15.82
C GLY A 426 -37.00 45.30 15.49
N ILE A 427 -37.88 45.08 16.46
CA ILE A 427 -39.24 45.63 16.72
C ILE A 427 -40.27 45.48 15.59
#